data_AF-A0A9E5MXE9-F1
#
_entry.id   AF-A0A9E5MXE9-F1
#
_cell.length_a   1.000
_cell.length_b   1.000
_cell.length_c   1.000
_cell.angle_alpha   90.00
_cell.angle_beta   90.00
_cell.angle_gamma   90.00
#
_symmetry.space_group_name_H-M   'P 1'
#
loop_
_entity.id
_entity.type
_entity.pdbx_description
1 polymer ?
#
loop_
_entity_poly.entity_id
_entity_poly.type
_entity_poly.pdbx_seq_one_letter_code
_entity_poly.pdbx_strand_id
1 'polypeptide(L)'
;MSHEESTLAELISMLKQRRDEIAVKIHLGKEEAKQEWDQLEEKWHSLLGEYEPVKDALGETAENVVSGLKLTAGEIKDGLDRIWKAL
;
A
#
# COMPACT_ATOMS: atom_id res chain seq x y z
N MET A 1 -16.30 -17.03 -1.92
CA MET A 1 -15.27 -15.99 -1.71
C MET A 1 -14.02 -16.50 -2.40
N SER A 2 -13.58 -15.85 -3.47
CA SER A 2 -12.41 -16.29 -4.22
C SER A 2 -11.16 -16.12 -3.36
N HIS A 3 -10.23 -17.07 -3.36
CA HIS A 3 -9.00 -17.02 -2.56
C HIS A 3 -8.17 -15.75 -2.83
N GLU A 4 -8.31 -15.16 -4.02
CA GLU A 4 -7.64 -13.94 -4.48
C GLU A 4 -8.10 -12.67 -3.75
N GLU A 5 -9.39 -12.58 -3.40
CA GLU A 5 -10.00 -11.41 -2.74
C GLU A 5 -9.47 -11.22 -1.31
N SER A 6 -9.44 -12.31 -0.53
CA SER A 6 -8.90 -12.31 0.83
C SER A 6 -7.45 -11.88 0.85
N THR A 7 -6.65 -12.43 -0.07
CA THR A 7 -5.20 -12.20 -0.10
C THR A 7 -4.84 -10.74 -0.37
N LEU A 8 -5.55 -10.08 -1.29
CA LEU A 8 -5.31 -8.65 -1.59
C LEU A 8 -5.81 -7.75 -0.44
N ALA A 9 -6.97 -8.04 0.12
CA ALA A 9 -7.51 -7.29 1.25
C ALA A 9 -6.61 -7.37 2.49
N GLU A 10 -6.09 -8.56 2.79
CA GLU A 10 -5.13 -8.79 3.87
C GLU A 10 -3.83 -8.02 3.63
N LEU A 11 -3.29 -8.04 2.41
CA LEU A 11 -2.09 -7.28 2.05
C LEU A 11 -2.29 -5.78 2.28
N ILE A 12 -3.39 -5.21 1.77
CA ILE A 12 -3.68 -3.77 1.94
C ILE A 12 -3.87 -3.44 3.41
N SER A 13 -4.54 -4.29 4.20
CA SER A 13 -4.69 -4.09 5.63
C SER A 13 -3.35 -4.08 6.36
N MET A 14 -2.43 -5.00 6.02
CA MET A 14 -1.08 -5.04 6.58
C MET A 14 -0.27 -3.77 6.24
N LEU A 15 -0.35 -3.32 4.99
CA LEU A 15 0.33 -2.09 4.55
C LEU A 15 -0.21 -0.86 5.28
N LYS A 16 -1.53 -0.78 5.47
CA LYS A 16 -2.17 0.31 6.22
C LYS A 16 -1.66 0.37 7.65
N GLN A 17 -1.61 -0.77 8.34
CA GLN A 17 -1.10 -0.82 9.71
C GLN A 17 0.35 -0.33 9.77
N ARG A 18 1.20 -0.79 8.85
CA ARG A 18 2.61 -0.39 8.79
C ARG A 18 2.79 1.10 8.48
N ARG A 19 1.98 1.62 7.56
CA ARG A 19 1.88 3.05 7.23
C ARG A 19 1.51 3.83 8.49
N ASP A 20 0.48 3.44 9.22
CA ASP A 20 0.04 4.15 10.42
C ASP A 20 1.12 4.19 11.51
N GLU A 21 1.89 3.11 11.68
CA GLU A 21 3.08 3.09 12.57
C GLU A 21 4.16 4.09 12.14
N ILE A 22 4.44 4.20 10.85
CA ILE A 22 5.42 5.15 10.30
C ILE A 22 4.91 6.58 10.43
N ALA A 23 3.64 6.84 10.14
CA ALA A 23 3.02 8.16 10.24
C ALA A 23 3.17 8.77 11.65
N VAL A 24 3.12 7.93 12.69
CA VAL A 24 3.35 8.38 14.08
C VAL A 24 4.81 8.73 14.35
N LYS A 25 5.77 8.14 13.64
CA LYS A 25 7.21 8.35 13.88
C LYS A 25 7.88 9.30 12.89
N ILE A 26 7.28 9.51 11.72
CA ILE A 26 7.91 10.24 10.61
C ILE A 26 8.25 11.68 10.97
N HIS A 27 7.51 12.28 11.90
CA HIS A 27 7.81 13.62 12.39
C HIS A 27 9.19 13.71 13.09
N LEU A 28 9.68 12.60 13.65
CA LEU A 28 11.01 12.46 14.26
C LEU A 28 12.11 12.12 13.23
N GLY A 29 11.72 11.69 12.03
CA GLY A 29 12.64 11.30 10.96
C GLY A 29 13.36 12.49 10.32
N LYS A 30 14.43 12.18 9.58
CA LYS A 30 15.17 13.13 8.76
C LYS A 30 14.33 13.67 7.61
N GLU A 31 14.76 14.79 7.03
CA GLU A 31 14.08 15.41 5.90
C GLU A 31 13.96 14.48 4.68
N GLU A 32 15.00 13.67 4.42
CA GLU A 32 15.00 12.64 3.37
C GLU A 32 13.88 11.60 3.59
N ALA A 33 13.72 11.12 4.83
CA ALA A 33 12.66 10.16 5.17
C ALA A 33 11.27 10.79 5.00
N LYS A 34 11.12 12.07 5.34
CA LYS A 34 9.86 12.83 5.14
C LYS A 34 9.53 12.98 3.66
N GLN A 35 10.51 13.31 2.82
CA GLN A 35 10.33 13.40 1.37
C GLN A 35 9.94 12.04 0.75
N GLU A 36 10.61 10.96 1.16
CA GLU A 36 10.24 9.61 0.71
C GLU A 36 8.84 9.23 1.18
N TRP A 37 8.48 9.61 2.41
CA TRP A 37 7.14 9.39 2.95
C TRP A 37 6.05 10.11 2.16
N ASP A 38 6.24 11.38 1.83
CA ASP A 38 5.25 12.15 1.07
C ASP A 38 5.01 11.52 -0.32
N GLN A 39 6.07 11.09 -1.01
CA GLN A 39 5.95 10.37 -2.29
C GLN A 39 5.24 9.02 -2.14
N LEU A 40 5.49 8.32 -1.05
CA LEU A 40 4.88 7.03 -0.77
C LEU A 40 3.39 7.18 -0.42
N GLU A 41 3.00 8.24 0.27
CA GLU A 41 1.61 8.56 0.58
C GLU A 41 0.78 8.81 -0.69
N GLU A 42 1.34 9.49 -1.69
CA GLU A 42 0.69 9.66 -2.99
C GLU A 42 0.43 8.32 -3.68
N LYS A 43 1.44 7.42 -3.69
CA LYS A 43 1.28 6.05 -4.23
C LYS A 43 0.25 5.25 -3.45
N TRP A 44 0.24 5.36 -2.13
CA TRP A 44 -0.72 4.70 -1.25
C TRP A 44 -2.16 5.15 -1.56
N HIS A 45 -2.37 6.45 -1.76
CA HIS A 45 -3.68 6.97 -2.17
C HIS A 45 -4.12 6.47 -3.54
N SER A 46 -3.21 6.40 -4.52
CA SER A 46 -3.51 5.81 -5.84
C SER A 46 -3.93 4.36 -5.71
N LEU A 47 -3.18 3.55 -4.94
CA LEU A 47 -3.51 2.15 -4.69
C LEU A 47 -4.91 1.99 -4.11
N LEU A 48 -5.28 2.80 -3.11
CA LEU A 48 -6.61 2.74 -2.50
C LEU A 48 -7.72 3.12 -3.48
N GLY A 49 -7.50 4.16 -4.29
CA GLY A 49 -8.46 4.59 -5.31
C GLY A 49 -8.69 3.54 -6.40
N GLU A 50 -7.66 2.76 -6.74
CA GLU A 50 -7.77 1.64 -7.68
C GLU A 50 -8.33 0.37 -7.03
N TYR A 51 -8.07 0.16 -5.74
CA TYR A 51 -8.59 -0.98 -4.98
C TYR A 51 -10.07 -0.87 -4.65
N GLU A 52 -10.57 0.32 -4.31
CA GLU A 52 -11.98 0.54 -3.95
C GLU A 52 -13.00 0.04 -4.98
N PRO A 53 -12.90 0.34 -6.28
CA PRO A 53 -13.82 -0.19 -7.28
C PRO A 53 -13.61 -1.69 -7.52
N VAL A 54 -12.40 -2.18 -7.29
CA VAL A 54 -12.04 -3.59 -7.53
C VAL A 54 -12.60 -4.47 -6.43
N LYS A 55 -12.53 -4.07 -5.15
CA LYS A 55 -13.01 -4.87 -4.00
C LYS A 55 -14.48 -5.32 -4.17
N ASP A 56 -15.31 -4.46 -4.78
CA ASP A 56 -16.75 -4.71 -4.96
C ASP A 56 -17.05 -5.42 -6.30
N ALA A 57 -16.08 -5.47 -7.22
CA ALA A 57 -16.24 -5.94 -8.60
C ALA A 57 -15.45 -7.23 -8.93
N LEU A 58 -14.95 -7.97 -7.93
CA LEU A 58 -14.13 -9.17 -8.13
C LEU A 58 -14.92 -10.33 -8.76
N GLY A 59 -14.95 -10.34 -10.10
CA GLY A 59 -15.24 -11.49 -10.96
C GLY A 59 -14.03 -11.86 -11.82
N GLU A 60 -14.15 -12.88 -12.69
CA GLU A 60 -13.07 -13.39 -13.57
C GLU A 60 -12.34 -12.31 -14.40
N THR A 61 -12.97 -11.17 -14.68
CA THR A 61 -12.40 -10.09 -15.51
C THR A 61 -11.39 -9.20 -14.77
N ALA A 62 -11.29 -9.30 -13.43
CA ALA A 62 -10.47 -8.41 -12.62
C ALA A 62 -9.02 -8.90 -12.40
N GLU A 63 -8.63 -10.08 -12.90
CA GLU A 63 -7.33 -10.72 -12.60
C GLU A 63 -6.11 -9.85 -12.95
N ASN A 64 -6.16 -9.17 -14.10
CA ASN A 64 -5.10 -8.25 -14.53
C ASN A 64 -5.01 -7.02 -13.62
N VAL A 65 -6.15 -6.51 -13.16
CA VAL A 65 -6.23 -5.35 -12.26
C VAL A 65 -5.71 -5.74 -10.87
N VAL A 66 -6.13 -6.89 -10.36
CA VAL A 66 -5.65 -7.46 -9.09
C VAL A 66 -4.13 -7.66 -9.13
N SER A 67 -3.59 -8.14 -10.24
CA SER A 67 -2.14 -8.31 -10.41
C SER A 67 -1.39 -6.98 -10.38
N GLY A 68 -1.93 -5.93 -11.02
CA GLY A 68 -1.39 -4.56 -10.94
C GLY A 68 -1.42 -4.00 -9.52
N LEU A 69 -2.54 -4.18 -8.80
CA LEU A 69 -2.67 -3.77 -7.41
C LEU A 69 -1.66 -4.49 -6.50
N LYS A 70 -1.48 -5.80 -6.68
CA LYS A 70 -0.47 -6.58 -5.93
C LYS A 70 0.95 -6.06 -6.18
N LEU A 71 1.27 -5.68 -7.41
CA LEU A 71 2.58 -5.11 -7.76
C LEU A 71 2.79 -3.75 -7.07
N THR A 72 1.84 -2.81 -7.21
CA THR A 72 1.90 -1.50 -6.57
C THR A 72 1.95 -1.61 -5.04
N ALA A 73 1.19 -2.53 -4.46
CA ALA A 73 1.25 -2.86 -3.04
C ALA A 73 2.64 -3.36 -2.60
N GLY A 74 3.30 -4.17 -3.43
CA GLY A 74 4.69 -4.58 -3.22
C GLY A 74 5.68 -3.42 -3.21
N GLU A 75 5.55 -2.48 -4.17
CA GLU A 75 6.39 -1.28 -4.20
C GLU A 75 6.21 -0.40 -2.95
N ILE A 76 4.96 -0.23 -2.51
CA ILE A 76 4.64 0.52 -1.29
C ILE A 76 5.24 -0.18 -0.08
N LYS A 77 5.15 -1.51 0.01
CA LYS A 77 5.77 -2.28 1.08
C LYS A 77 7.26 -1.99 1.18
N ASP A 78 7.98 -2.07 0.06
CA ASP A 78 9.42 -1.84 0.02
C ASP A 78 9.77 -0.39 0.37
N GLY A 79 8.94 0.57 -0.02
CA GLY A 79 9.10 1.97 0.37
C GLY A 79 8.89 2.19 1.87
N LEU A 80 7.83 1.61 2.46
CA LEU A 80 7.59 1.66 3.90
C LEU A 80 8.76 1.05 4.68
N ASP A 81 9.33 -0.07 4.20
CA ASP A 81 10.49 -0.70 4.82
C ASP A 81 11.77 0.15 4.72
N ARG A 82 11.95 0.90 3.62
CA ARG A 82 13.04 1.88 3.47
C ARG A 82 12.89 3.03 4.47
N ILE A 83 11.70 3.64 4.51
CA ILE A 83 11.41 4.74 5.42
C ILE A 83 11.59 4.29 6.87
N TRP A 84 11.06 3.13 7.24
CA TRP A 84 11.22 2.58 8.60
C TRP A 84 12.68 2.40 9.01
N LYS A 85 13.56 2.02 8.08
CA LYS A 85 15.01 1.90 8.35
C LYS A 85 15.71 3.26 8.47
N ALA A 86 15.11 4.31 7.92
CA ALA A 86 15.64 5.68 7.94
C ALA A 86 15.09 6.54 9.11
N LEU A 87 14.08 6.05 9.83
CA LEU A 87 13.59 6.60 11.10
C LEU A 87 14.53 6.29 12.27
#